data_AF-A0A4Q6AQK2-F1
#
_entry.id   AF-A0A4Q6AQK2-F1
#
_cell.length_a   1.000
_cell.length_b   1.000
_cell.length_c   1.000
_cell.angle_alpha   90.00
_cell.angle_beta   90.00
_cell.angle_gamma   90.00
#
_symmetry.space_group_name_H-M   'P 1'
#
loop_
_entity.id
_entity.type
_entity.pdbx_description
1 polymer ?
#
loop_
_entity_poly.entity_id
_entity_poly.type
_entity_poly.pdbx_seq_one_letter_code
_entity_poly.pdbx_strand_id
1 'polypeptide(L)'
;MTAKKKLQLATVCMTSGPDKEKNIKAAIQWVRDAAAKGADWVLLPEVFTYVGPYEAIYANGEEDNGTLVQTLSNLAKELSIVLFAGSFGERPSADEKIELEGR
;
A
#
# COMPACT_ATOMS: atom_id res chain seq x y z
N MET A 1 24.41 14.52 11.35
CA MET A 1 23.74 14.13 10.10
C MET A 1 23.57 15.37 9.26
N THR A 2 24.21 15.45 8.09
CA THR A 2 24.08 16.61 7.20
C THR A 2 22.75 16.50 6.45
N ALA A 3 21.87 17.48 6.56
CA ALA A 3 20.57 17.44 5.89
C ALA A 3 20.75 17.33 4.36
N LYS A 4 20.07 16.38 3.73
CA LYS A 4 20.07 16.17 2.28
C LYS A 4 19.50 17.44 1.63
N LYS A 5 20.28 18.11 0.77
CA LYS A 5 19.87 19.39 0.12
C LYS A 5 18.74 19.22 -0.91
N LYS A 6 18.41 17.99 -1.31
CA LYS A 6 17.39 17.66 -2.31
C LYS A 6 16.64 16.41 -1.88
N LEU A 7 15.31 16.46 -2.01
CA LEU A 7 14.40 15.33 -1.82
C LEU A 7 14.31 14.52 -3.12
N GLN A 8 14.50 13.22 -3.05
CA GLN A 8 14.33 12.30 -4.18
C GLN A 8 13.02 11.54 -4.02
N LEU A 9 12.15 11.62 -5.03
CA LEU A 9 10.87 10.96 -5.04
C LEU A 9 10.83 9.88 -6.13
N ALA A 10 10.14 8.79 -5.85
CA ALA A 10 9.82 7.75 -6.81
C ALA A 10 8.32 7.48 -6.86
N THR A 11 7.76 7.44 -8.06
CA THR A 11 6.38 6.99 -8.29
C THR A 11 6.41 5.59 -8.85
N VAL A 12 5.67 4.68 -8.22
CA VAL A 12 5.52 3.30 -8.72
C VAL A 12 4.39 3.28 -9.75
N CYS A 13 4.65 2.66 -10.90
CA CYS A 13 3.63 2.31 -11.88
C CYS A 13 3.63 0.78 -12.03
N MET A 14 2.46 0.16 -11.89
CA MET A 14 2.31 -1.28 -11.97
C MET A 14 0.93 -1.64 -12.51
N THR A 15 0.80 -2.87 -13.02
CA THR A 15 -0.48 -3.42 -13.48
C THR A 15 -1.03 -4.35 -12.41
N SER A 16 -2.02 -3.87 -11.65
CA SER A 16 -2.72 -4.66 -10.66
C SER A 16 -3.71 -5.63 -11.33
N GLY A 17 -3.84 -6.83 -10.76
CA GLY A 17 -4.81 -7.83 -11.20
C GLY A 17 -5.62 -8.43 -10.05
N PRO A 18 -6.30 -9.57 -10.27
CA PRO A 18 -7.16 -10.18 -9.26
C PRO A 18 -6.38 -10.96 -8.18
N ASP A 19 -5.06 -11.12 -8.33
CA ASP A 19 -4.20 -11.80 -7.37
C ASP A 19 -3.57 -10.80 -6.42
N LYS A 20 -4.16 -10.67 -5.23
CA LYS A 20 -3.76 -9.70 -4.21
C LYS A 20 -2.33 -9.89 -3.72
N GLU A 21 -1.93 -11.13 -3.45
CA GLU A 21 -0.59 -11.43 -2.96
C GLU A 21 0.47 -11.10 -4.01
N LYS A 22 0.22 -11.44 -5.27
CA LYS A 22 1.11 -11.10 -6.39
C LYS A 22 1.26 -9.58 -6.54
N ASN A 23 0.17 -8.84 -6.44
CA ASN A 23 0.19 -7.38 -6.51
C ASN A 23 1.01 -6.77 -5.36
N ILE A 24 0.76 -7.19 -4.11
CA ILE A 24 1.49 -6.72 -2.93
C ILE A 24 2.98 -7.04 -3.06
N LYS A 25 3.33 -8.25 -3.49
CA LYS A 25 4.73 -8.66 -3.69
C LYS A 25 5.42 -7.79 -4.74
N ALA A 26 4.76 -7.50 -5.85
CA ALA A 26 5.30 -6.63 -6.89
C ALA A 26 5.47 -5.18 -6.38
N ALA A 27 4.50 -4.66 -5.63
CA ALA A 27 4.58 -3.32 -5.03
C ALA A 27 5.77 -3.21 -4.07
N ILE A 28 5.96 -4.20 -3.18
CA ILE A 28 7.09 -4.26 -2.25
C ILE A 28 8.41 -4.28 -3.01
N GLN A 29 8.51 -5.06 -4.10
CA GLN A 29 9.72 -5.09 -4.92
C GLN A 29 10.03 -3.71 -5.52
N TRP A 30 9.02 -3.02 -6.09
CA TRP A 30 9.20 -1.68 -6.63
C TRP A 30 9.62 -0.65 -5.58
N VAL A 31 9.08 -0.76 -4.37
CA VAL A 31 9.47 0.11 -3.24
C VAL A 31 10.94 -0.13 -2.85
N ARG A 32 11.36 -1.39 -2.77
CA ARG A 32 12.78 -1.74 -2.50
C ARG A 32 13.71 -1.23 -3.58
N ASP A 33 13.33 -1.39 -4.85
CA ASP A 33 14.12 -0.90 -5.99
C ASP A 33 14.23 0.63 -6.00
N ALA A 34 13.15 1.33 -5.63
CA ALA A 34 13.15 2.79 -5.52
C ALA A 34 14.06 3.27 -4.38
N ALA A 35 13.97 2.64 -3.20
CA ALA A 35 14.84 2.94 -2.07
C ALA A 35 16.32 2.67 -2.39
N ALA A 36 16.62 1.56 -3.07
CA ALA A 36 17.98 1.23 -3.52
C ALA A 36 18.55 2.27 -4.50
N LYS A 37 17.68 2.99 -5.24
CA LYS A 37 18.05 4.11 -6.12
C LYS A 37 18.14 5.46 -5.39
N GLY A 38 17.96 5.47 -4.06
CA GLY A 38 18.12 6.66 -3.21
C GLY A 38 16.84 7.47 -3.00
N ALA A 39 15.66 6.93 -3.32
CA ALA A 39 14.40 7.60 -3.06
C ALA A 39 14.20 7.82 -1.56
N ASP A 40 13.87 9.05 -1.17
CA ASP A 40 13.45 9.40 0.18
C ASP A 40 11.95 9.14 0.33
N TRP A 41 11.17 9.43 -0.71
CA TRP A 41 9.72 9.25 -0.77
C TRP A 41 9.34 8.29 -1.91
N VAL A 42 8.45 7.35 -1.62
CA VAL A 42 7.93 6.40 -2.62
C VAL A 42 6.40 6.42 -2.61
N LEU A 43 5.79 6.54 -3.78
CA LEU A 43 4.34 6.63 -3.94
C LEU A 43 3.81 5.39 -4.66
N LEU A 44 2.90 4.65 -4.00
CA LEU A 44 2.16 3.54 -4.59
C LEU A 44 0.88 4.02 -5.28
N PRO A 45 0.39 3.30 -6.31
CA PRO A 45 -0.86 3.63 -7.01
C PRO A 45 -2.14 3.47 -6.17
N GLU A 46 -3.22 4.03 -6.72
CA GLU A 46 -4.59 3.76 -6.27
C GLU A 46 -4.96 2.28 -6.47
N VAL A 47 -5.69 1.69 -5.51
CA VAL A 47 -6.19 0.31 -5.48
C VAL A 47 -5.14 -0.73 -5.91
N PHE A 48 -3.88 -0.51 -5.53
CA PHE A 48 -2.78 -1.31 -6.06
C PHE A 48 -2.85 -2.78 -5.63
N THR A 49 -3.61 -3.09 -4.58
CA THR A 49 -3.71 -4.42 -3.99
C THR A 49 -4.61 -5.36 -4.79
N TYR A 50 -5.68 -4.89 -5.42
CA TYR A 50 -6.64 -5.77 -6.08
C TYR A 50 -7.43 -5.04 -7.17
N VAL A 51 -7.40 -5.57 -8.39
CA VAL A 51 -8.27 -5.14 -9.49
C VAL A 51 -8.86 -6.40 -10.13
N GLY A 52 -10.14 -6.63 -9.89
CA GLY A 52 -10.84 -7.84 -10.33
C GLY A 52 -12.35 -7.73 -10.17
N PRO A 53 -13.08 -8.86 -10.24
CA PRO A 53 -14.53 -8.89 -10.07
C PRO A 53 -15.01 -8.23 -8.77
N TYR A 54 -16.14 -7.53 -8.85
CA TYR A 54 -16.70 -6.72 -7.76
C TYR A 54 -17.05 -7.57 -6.54
N GLU A 55 -17.53 -8.79 -6.77
CA GLU A 55 -17.97 -9.75 -5.75
C GLU A 55 -16.84 -10.16 -4.82
N ALA A 56 -15.59 -10.07 -5.30
CA ALA A 56 -14.40 -10.42 -4.55
C ALA A 56 -13.68 -9.21 -3.93
N ILE A 57 -14.15 -7.97 -4.15
CA ILE A 57 -13.55 -6.76 -3.54
C ILE A 57 -13.57 -6.86 -2.02
N TYR A 58 -14.72 -7.24 -1.43
CA TYR A 58 -14.86 -7.32 0.02
C TYR A 58 -13.89 -8.34 0.64
N ALA A 59 -13.80 -9.54 0.05
CA ALA A 59 -12.88 -10.59 0.52
C ALA A 59 -11.39 -10.18 0.38
N ASN A 60 -11.07 -9.30 -0.57
CA ASN A 60 -9.74 -8.75 -0.78
C ASN A 60 -9.49 -7.45 0.01
N GLY A 61 -10.47 -6.96 0.78
CA GLY A 61 -10.30 -5.82 1.68
C GLY A 61 -9.39 -6.14 2.87
N GLU A 62 -8.72 -5.12 3.39
CA GLU A 62 -7.95 -5.16 4.65
C GLU A 62 -8.80 -4.64 5.81
N GLU A 63 -8.61 -5.21 6.99
CA GLU A 63 -9.14 -4.62 8.23
C GLU A 63 -8.35 -3.37 8.61
N ASP A 64 -8.91 -2.53 9.49
CA ASP A 64 -8.15 -1.43 10.08
C ASP A 64 -6.87 -1.96 10.73
N ASN A 65 -5.75 -1.30 10.45
CA ASN A 65 -4.42 -1.73 10.86
C ASN A 65 -4.08 -3.20 10.51
N GLY A 66 -4.67 -3.72 9.42
CA GLY A 66 -4.48 -5.09 8.93
C GLY A 66 -3.06 -5.43 8.50
N THR A 67 -2.87 -6.67 8.03
CA THR A 67 -1.55 -7.22 7.67
C THR A 67 -0.84 -6.40 6.60
N LEU A 68 -1.57 -5.85 5.61
CA LEU A 68 -0.99 -4.98 4.61
C LEU A 68 -0.38 -3.72 5.24
N VAL A 69 -1.14 -3.01 6.08
CA VAL A 69 -0.71 -1.76 6.71
C VAL A 69 0.54 -1.99 7.56
N GLN A 70 0.56 -3.07 8.35
CA GLN A 70 1.73 -3.46 9.14
C GLN A 70 2.93 -3.78 8.25
N THR A 71 2.72 -4.49 7.15
CA THR A 71 3.78 -4.84 6.19
C THR A 71 4.40 -3.60 5.56
N LEU A 72 3.58 -2.65 5.07
CA LEU A 72 4.07 -1.41 4.47
C LEU A 72 4.73 -0.49 5.49
N SER A 73 4.20 -0.42 6.72
CA SER A 73 4.80 0.34 7.83
C SER A 73 6.17 -0.20 8.20
N ASN A 74 6.31 -1.52 8.32
CA ASN A 74 7.59 -2.17 8.60
C ASN A 74 8.58 -1.98 7.45
N LEU A 75 8.13 -2.08 6.20
CA LEU A 75 8.95 -1.85 5.01
C LEU A 75 9.48 -0.41 4.97
N ALA A 76 8.64 0.59 5.24
CA ALA A 76 9.05 1.98 5.27
C ALA A 76 10.12 2.25 6.35
N LYS A 77 9.96 1.65 7.54
CA LYS A 77 10.94 1.71 8.63
C LYS A 77 12.26 1.03 8.24
N GLU A 78 12.19 -0.18 7.69
CA GLU A 78 13.35 -0.96 7.25
C GLU A 78 14.18 -0.17 6.23
N LEU A 79 13.52 0.45 5.25
CA LEU A 79 14.17 1.18 4.17
C LEU A 79 14.50 2.63 4.52
N SER A 80 14.07 3.12 5.70
CA SER A 80 14.22 4.52 6.13
C SER A 80 13.67 5.54 5.12
N ILE A 81 12.48 5.26 4.57
CA ILE A 81 11.79 6.11 3.59
C ILE A 81 10.42 6.56 4.11
N VAL A 82 9.84 7.59 3.47
CA VAL A 82 8.41 7.87 3.56
C VAL A 82 7.69 7.10 2.44
N LEU A 83 6.75 6.24 2.81
CA LEU A 83 5.96 5.46 1.87
C LEU A 83 4.53 5.98 1.85
N PHE A 84 4.09 6.53 0.71
CA PHE A 84 2.69 6.82 0.46
C PHE A 84 2.04 5.53 -0.03
N ALA A 85 1.27 4.88 0.84
CA ALA A 85 0.69 3.56 0.64
C ALA A 85 -0.44 3.48 -0.39
N GLY A 86 -0.56 4.46 -1.29
CA GLY A 86 -1.59 4.52 -2.31
C GLY A 86 -2.99 4.46 -1.70
N SER A 87 -3.88 3.71 -2.33
CA SER A 87 -5.15 3.29 -1.72
C SER A 87 -5.35 1.79 -1.90
N PHE A 88 -6.19 1.21 -1.06
CA PHE A 88 -6.59 -0.18 -1.10
C PHE A 88 -8.00 -0.32 -0.50
N GLY A 89 -8.68 -1.43 -0.77
CA GLY A 89 -9.98 -1.70 -0.17
C GLY A 89 -9.85 -1.94 1.33
N GLU A 90 -10.62 -1.20 2.12
CA GLU A 90 -10.80 -1.46 3.56
C GLU A 90 -12.12 -2.18 3.78
N ARG A 91 -12.15 -3.06 4.77
CA ARG A 91 -13.36 -3.71 5.25
C ARG A 91 -13.43 -3.59 6.77
N PRO A 92 -14.64 -3.54 7.34
CA PRO A 92 -14.81 -3.48 8.79
C PRO A 92 -14.21 -4.74 9.43
N SER A 93 -13.67 -4.59 10.63
CA SER A 93 -13.37 -5.76 11.46
C SER A 93 -14.68 -6.43 11.92
N ALA A 94 -14.62 -7.71 12.31
CA ALA A 94 -15.81 -8.48 12.68
C ALA A 94 -16.59 -7.87 13.86
N ASP A 95 -15.88 -7.14 14.74
CA ASP A 95 -16.45 -6.49 15.92
C ASP A 95 -16.90 -5.04 15.66
N GLU A 96 -16.67 -4.54 14.45
CA GLU A 96 -16.96 -3.17 14.07
C GLU A 96 -18.42 -3.03 13.61
N LYS A 97 -19.26 -2.49 14.50
CA LYS A 97 -20.62 -2.07 14.12
C LYS A 97 -20.54 -0.80 13.30
N ILE A 98 -20.64 -0.93 11.98
CA ILE A 98 -20.89 0.22 11.12
C ILE A 98 -22.38 0.51 11.12
N GLU A 99 -22.80 1.53 11.88
CA GLU A 99 -24.09 2.16 11.65
C GLU A 99 -24.02 2.90 10.31
N LEU A 100 -24.65 2.33 9.29
CA LEU A 100 -24.82 2.99 8.01
C LEU A 100 -25.91 4.05 8.17
N GLU A 101 -25.52 5.27 8.54
CA GLU A 101 -26.44 6.41 8.45
C GLU A 101 -26.75 6.69 6.97
N GLY A 102 -28.01 6.45 6.59
CA GLY A 102 -28.67 7.04 5.43
C GLY A 102 -28.06 6.70 4.05
N ARG A 103 -28.61 5.65 3.43
CA ARG A 103 -28.79 5.61 1.97
C ARG A 103 -30.27 5.68 1.65
#